data_AF-A0A0F4YJR6-F1
#
_entry.id   AF-A0A0F4YJR6-F1
#
_cell.length_a   1.000
_cell.length_b   1.000
_cell.length_c   1.000
_cell.angle_alpha   90.00
_cell.angle_beta   90.00
_cell.angle_gamma   90.00
#
_symmetry.space_group_name_H-M   'P 1'
#
loop_
_entity.id
_entity.type
_entity.pdbx_description
1 polymer ?
#
loop_
_entity_poly.entity_id
_entity_poly.type
_entity_poly.pdbx_seq_one_letter_code
_entity_poly.pdbx_strand_id
1 'polypeptide(L)'
;MVTILTALKHFPESPLRTHETTHDMESQNLPVPLQNFIPYFREKAVSGAAVHEVMARFHAHETRLRQIYAQDTESHMIADPYSNTVPIFARYEHLLTIRARQADSESTREQEQYIFPLDVADRRETGSLAVVRSLVDFQRNFRIFSEWSLDDWHNIVVAGGAVTTCLLPVPLPHNASDGALRLLPLPILIFLSMDSMSRKRFRRWSISKLASAVMFSAKPRYPTRHVQIVLRLYRNISEILTRFDVDCAGVAFNGSQVWATPRALAAFMTQVNTVDFTRCSPLYENRLAKYAKRGFEVLWQGFDRSKIDRTIFDRDASQVVGLARLLVLEKGWIERNGRSGSGVDSSSHRDRRAGVCDGEDSSETSNYEFICIPYGPGYDATRITKRLQRIERRLNRARPGMSSTKLHRHPCFVGSVKDVVLDCCSSCPDPETETDMAMEAENSRRYVSGAVRFLKVQHWSPIIITRIRGLW
;
A
#
# COMPACT_ATOMS: atom_id res chain seq x y z
N MET A 1 0.37 15.66 40.55
CA MET A 1 -0.22 14.32 40.80
C MET A 1 -0.22 13.60 39.47
N VAL A 2 0.60 12.56 39.37
CA VAL A 2 0.94 11.84 38.14
C VAL A 2 -0.11 10.76 37.93
N THR A 3 -0.91 10.86 36.87
CA THR A 3 -1.73 9.75 36.39
C THR A 3 -1.15 9.29 35.06
N ILE A 4 -0.24 8.33 35.15
CA ILE A 4 0.28 7.54 34.04
C ILE A 4 -0.80 6.50 33.70
N LEU A 5 -1.40 6.63 32.52
CA LEU A 5 -2.10 5.55 31.84
C LEU A 5 -1.34 5.22 30.55
N THR A 6 -0.15 4.64 30.73
CA THR A 6 0.58 3.94 29.66
C THR A 6 -0.13 2.63 29.37
N ALA A 7 -0.96 2.61 28.32
CA ALA A 7 -1.28 1.37 27.63
C ALA A 7 -0.15 1.08 26.63
N LEU A 8 0.99 0.64 27.16
CA LEU A 8 2.11 0.10 26.39
C LEU A 8 1.69 -1.27 25.85
N LYS A 9 1.27 -1.35 24.58
CA LYS A 9 1.32 -2.62 23.85
C LYS A 9 2.70 -2.77 23.26
N HIS A 10 3.63 -3.29 24.06
CA HIS A 10 4.84 -3.93 23.53
C HIS A 10 4.40 -5.00 22.54
N PHE A 11 5.02 -5.07 21.36
CA PHE A 11 4.97 -6.31 20.59
C PHE A 11 5.72 -7.36 21.42
N PRO A 12 5.08 -8.46 21.85
CA PRO A 12 5.85 -9.53 22.48
C PRO A 12 6.89 -10.02 21.48
N GLU A 13 8.16 -10.08 21.90
CA GLU A 13 9.16 -10.84 21.17
C GLU A 13 8.61 -12.24 20.95
N SER A 14 8.64 -12.72 19.71
CA SER A 14 8.12 -14.03 19.33
C SER A 14 8.82 -15.10 20.18
N PRO A 15 8.13 -15.78 21.12
CA PRO A 15 8.63 -17.07 21.52
C PRO A 15 8.25 -18.01 20.36
N LEU A 16 9.23 -18.66 19.75
CA LEU A 16 8.99 -19.83 18.91
C LEU A 16 8.32 -20.89 19.81
N ARG A 17 7.00 -20.81 19.99
CA ARG A 17 6.25 -21.71 20.87
C ARG A 17 5.88 -22.95 20.08
N THR A 18 6.66 -24.00 20.33
CA THR A 18 6.26 -25.39 20.19
C THR A 18 5.26 -25.74 21.29
N HIS A 19 4.01 -25.29 21.18
CA HIS A 19 2.93 -25.82 22.00
C HIS A 19 1.69 -26.04 21.15
N GLU A 20 1.35 -27.31 20.97
CA GLU A 20 0.08 -27.80 20.47
C GLU A 20 -1.02 -27.37 21.45
N THR A 21 -1.64 -26.21 21.23
CA THR A 21 -2.94 -25.88 21.83
C THR A 21 -4.03 -26.41 20.91
N THR A 22 -4.42 -27.66 21.16
CA THR A 22 -5.53 -28.37 20.52
C THR A 22 -6.92 -27.78 20.84
N HIS A 23 -7.00 -26.69 21.62
CA HIS A 23 -8.27 -26.17 22.14
C HIS A 23 -8.92 -25.02 21.33
N ASP A 24 -8.28 -24.53 20.26
CA ASP A 24 -8.80 -23.40 19.44
C ASP A 24 -9.28 -23.81 18.03
N MET A 25 -9.34 -25.11 17.72
CA MET A 25 -9.65 -25.59 16.37
C MET A 25 -11.10 -25.30 15.92
N GLU A 26 -12.04 -25.18 16.85
CA GLU A 26 -13.46 -24.95 16.52
C GLU A 26 -13.83 -23.47 16.28
N SER A 27 -13.03 -22.50 16.75
CA SER A 27 -13.40 -21.08 16.69
C SER A 27 -13.04 -20.39 15.36
N GLN A 28 -12.10 -20.93 14.58
CA GLN A 28 -11.56 -20.27 13.38
C GLN A 28 -12.00 -20.87 12.03
N ASN A 29 -12.63 -22.05 11.99
CA ASN A 29 -13.11 -22.73 10.75
C ASN A 29 -12.06 -22.73 9.60
N LEU A 30 -10.78 -22.81 9.94
CA LEU A 30 -9.68 -22.88 8.98
C LEU A 30 -9.40 -24.35 8.61
N PRO A 31 -9.02 -24.67 7.36
CA PRO A 31 -8.66 -26.04 6.98
C PRO A 31 -7.45 -26.60 7.74
N VAL A 32 -6.50 -25.72 8.07
CA VAL A 32 -5.27 -26.03 8.83
C VAL A 32 -4.90 -24.81 9.69
N PRO A 33 -4.10 -24.98 10.75
CA PRO A 33 -3.47 -23.85 11.45
C PRO A 33 -2.69 -22.96 10.48
N LEU A 34 -2.69 -21.64 10.69
CA LEU A 34 -2.06 -20.68 9.79
C LEU A 34 -0.55 -20.96 9.59
N GLN A 35 0.15 -21.46 10.61
CA GLN A 35 1.57 -21.82 10.50
C GLN A 35 1.81 -22.95 9.48
N ASN A 36 0.79 -23.76 9.21
CA ASN A 36 0.82 -24.87 8.25
C ASN A 36 0.20 -24.49 6.89
N PHE A 37 -0.12 -23.22 6.65
CA PHE A 37 -0.69 -22.77 5.38
C PHE A 37 0.20 -23.11 4.18
N ILE A 38 1.51 -22.87 4.28
CA ILE A 38 2.46 -23.09 3.18
C ILE A 38 2.47 -24.57 2.72
N PRO A 39 2.71 -25.56 3.59
CA PRO A 39 2.67 -26.96 3.18
C PRO A 39 1.28 -27.38 2.69
N TYR A 40 0.20 -26.91 3.33
CA TYR A 40 -1.18 -27.19 2.89
C TYR A 40 -1.44 -26.67 1.47
N PHE A 41 -1.08 -25.43 1.18
CA PHE A 41 -1.29 -24.83 -0.14
C PHE A 41 -0.51 -25.59 -1.23
N ARG A 42 0.72 -26.03 -0.91
CA ARG A 42 1.53 -26.86 -1.83
C ARG A 42 0.91 -28.23 -2.07
N GLU A 43 0.44 -28.91 -1.02
CA GLU A 43 -0.25 -30.20 -1.15
C GLU A 43 -1.50 -30.09 -2.06
N LYS A 44 -2.30 -29.03 -1.85
CA LYS A 44 -3.48 -28.74 -2.68
C LYS A 44 -3.11 -28.37 -4.11
N ALA A 45 -1.99 -27.68 -4.32
CA ALA A 45 -1.47 -27.42 -5.66
C ALA A 45 -1.07 -28.70 -6.40
N VAL A 46 -0.41 -29.65 -5.72
CA VAL A 46 -0.01 -30.94 -6.29
C VAL A 46 -1.22 -31.81 -6.65
N SER A 47 -2.27 -31.75 -5.84
CA SER A 47 -3.54 -32.47 -6.11
C SER A 47 -4.42 -31.78 -7.17
N GLY A 48 -3.95 -30.70 -7.80
CA GLY A 48 -4.66 -30.02 -8.88
C GLY A 48 -5.81 -29.13 -8.42
N ALA A 49 -5.98 -28.88 -7.11
CA ALA A 49 -7.07 -28.08 -6.60
C ALA A 49 -6.99 -26.62 -7.12
N ALA A 50 -8.14 -26.05 -7.43
CA ALA A 50 -8.22 -24.68 -7.89
C ALA A 50 -7.89 -23.71 -6.75
N VAL A 51 -7.05 -22.70 -7.02
CA VAL A 51 -6.55 -21.77 -5.99
C VAL A 51 -7.69 -21.10 -5.22
N HIS A 52 -8.79 -20.77 -5.90
CA HIS A 52 -9.94 -20.12 -5.28
C HIS A 52 -10.65 -21.00 -4.24
N GLU A 53 -10.74 -22.32 -4.48
CA GLU A 53 -11.32 -23.28 -3.54
C GLU A 53 -10.42 -23.44 -2.31
N VAL A 54 -9.10 -23.54 -2.54
CA VAL A 54 -8.10 -23.65 -1.48
C VAL A 54 -8.14 -22.42 -0.56
N MET A 55 -8.33 -21.23 -1.15
CA MET A 55 -8.32 -19.95 -0.44
C MET A 55 -9.66 -19.57 0.19
N ALA A 56 -10.77 -20.21 -0.18
CA ALA A 56 -12.12 -19.79 0.20
C ALA A 56 -12.30 -19.63 1.73
N ARG A 57 -11.86 -20.63 2.52
CA ARG A 57 -11.97 -20.56 3.99
C ARG A 57 -11.02 -19.53 4.62
N PHE A 58 -9.82 -19.33 4.06
CA PHE A 58 -8.89 -18.30 4.53
C PHE A 58 -9.42 -16.90 4.23
N HIS A 59 -10.03 -16.68 3.07
CA HIS A 59 -10.69 -15.42 2.72
C HIS A 59 -11.88 -15.14 3.66
N ALA A 60 -12.71 -16.15 3.95
CA ALA A 60 -13.81 -16.01 4.89
C ALA A 60 -13.33 -15.64 6.31
N HIS A 61 -12.27 -16.29 6.80
CA HIS A 61 -11.63 -15.97 8.08
C HIS A 61 -11.14 -14.52 8.15
N GLU A 62 -10.39 -14.08 7.13
CA GLU A 62 -9.89 -12.71 7.07
C GLU A 62 -11.01 -11.66 6.96
N THR A 63 -12.07 -11.95 6.20
CA THR A 63 -13.26 -11.09 6.11
C THR A 63 -13.96 -10.94 7.46
N ARG A 64 -14.08 -12.05 8.22
CA ARG A 64 -14.61 -12.02 9.59
C ARG A 64 -13.73 -11.20 10.52
N LEU A 65 -12.41 -11.38 10.48
CA LEU A 65 -11.48 -10.57 11.29
C LEU A 65 -11.58 -9.08 10.96
N ARG A 66 -11.75 -8.71 9.69
CA ARG A 66 -11.94 -7.32 9.27
C ARG A 66 -13.23 -6.72 9.85
N GLN A 67 -14.31 -7.49 9.95
CA GLN A 67 -15.55 -7.07 10.60
C GLN A 67 -15.34 -6.89 12.11
N ILE A 68 -14.67 -7.83 12.77
CA ILE A 68 -14.35 -7.76 14.20
C ILE A 68 -13.51 -6.52 14.50
N TYR A 69 -12.41 -6.28 13.78
CA TYR A 69 -11.60 -5.05 13.93
C TYR A 69 -12.37 -3.75 13.69
N ALA A 70 -13.51 -3.80 13.00
CA ALA A 70 -14.37 -2.65 12.75
C ALA A 70 -15.46 -2.45 13.82
N GLN A 71 -15.97 -3.54 14.40
CA GLN A 71 -17.20 -3.56 15.21
C GLN A 71 -16.98 -4.01 16.66
N ASP A 72 -16.17 -5.04 16.89
CA ASP A 72 -15.96 -5.68 18.19
C ASP A 72 -14.48 -5.67 18.55
N THR A 73 -14.14 -4.74 19.42
CA THR A 73 -12.77 -4.49 19.82
C THR A 73 -12.27 -5.36 20.98
N GLU A 74 -13.13 -6.19 21.56
CA GLU A 74 -12.81 -7.02 22.73
C GLU A 74 -12.87 -8.52 22.45
N SER A 75 -13.18 -8.91 21.20
CA SER A 75 -13.17 -10.30 20.76
C SER A 75 -11.84 -11.03 21.04
N HIS A 76 -11.92 -12.27 21.53
CA HIS A 76 -10.77 -13.15 21.71
C HIS A 76 -10.03 -13.45 20.40
N MET A 77 -10.71 -13.37 19.25
CA MET A 77 -10.11 -13.60 17.92
C MET A 77 -9.03 -12.56 17.54
N ILE A 78 -9.04 -11.38 18.17
CA ILE A 78 -8.05 -10.31 17.95
C ILE A 78 -7.10 -10.13 19.14
N ALA A 79 -7.18 -11.03 20.14
CA ALA A 79 -6.25 -11.07 21.26
C ALA A 79 -4.84 -11.47 20.80
N ASP A 80 -4.75 -12.46 19.88
CA ASP A 80 -3.50 -12.81 19.23
C ASP A 80 -3.07 -11.72 18.22
N PRO A 81 -1.90 -11.07 18.40
CA PRO A 81 -1.39 -10.09 17.45
C PRO A 81 -1.11 -10.63 16.04
N TYR A 82 -1.07 -11.96 15.88
CA TYR A 82 -0.70 -12.69 14.66
C TYR A 82 -1.85 -13.51 14.06
N SER A 83 -3.10 -13.27 14.47
CA SER A 83 -4.31 -14.06 14.16
C SER A 83 -4.68 -14.29 12.68
N ASN A 84 -4.03 -13.60 11.74
CA ASN A 84 -4.15 -13.81 10.29
C ASN A 84 -2.81 -13.75 9.56
N THR A 85 -1.74 -14.18 10.23
CA THR A 85 -0.38 -14.01 9.72
C THR A 85 0.39 -15.31 9.75
N VAL A 86 1.23 -15.49 8.73
CA VAL A 86 2.12 -16.63 8.55
C VAL A 86 3.55 -16.08 8.53
N PRO A 87 4.45 -16.55 9.40
CA PRO A 87 5.86 -16.16 9.33
C PRO A 87 6.51 -16.84 8.12
N ILE A 88 7.08 -16.05 7.21
CA ILE A 88 7.65 -16.55 5.95
C ILE A 88 8.89 -17.42 6.23
N PHE A 89 9.79 -16.95 7.09
CA PHE A 89 11.09 -17.58 7.35
C PHE A 89 11.11 -18.25 8.72
N ALA A 90 10.32 -19.32 8.87
CA ALA A 90 10.16 -20.03 10.14
C ALA A 90 10.26 -21.55 10.04
N ARG A 91 10.20 -22.16 8.84
CA ARG A 91 10.29 -23.62 8.60
C ARG A 91 10.10 -23.99 7.13
N TYR A 92 9.11 -23.37 6.50
CA TYR A 92 8.55 -23.80 5.22
C TYR A 92 8.91 -22.87 4.05
N GLU A 93 9.87 -21.97 4.22
CA GLU A 93 10.32 -21.03 3.18
C GLU A 93 10.75 -21.73 1.88
N HIS A 94 11.38 -22.91 1.99
CA HIS A 94 11.79 -23.74 0.86
C HIS A 94 10.62 -24.31 0.04
N LEU A 95 9.40 -24.30 0.61
CA LEU A 95 8.19 -24.76 -0.07
C LEU A 95 7.49 -23.64 -0.85
N LEU A 96 7.87 -22.38 -0.65
CA LEU A 96 7.33 -21.22 -1.36
C LEU A 96 7.90 -21.16 -2.78
N THR A 97 7.33 -21.96 -3.67
CA THR A 97 7.69 -22.03 -5.09
C THR A 97 6.54 -21.58 -5.97
N ILE A 98 6.87 -21.10 -7.16
CA ILE A 98 5.91 -20.66 -8.17
C ILE A 98 5.08 -21.86 -8.65
N ARG A 99 3.77 -21.66 -8.71
CA ARG A 99 2.79 -22.46 -9.44
C ARG A 99 2.40 -21.64 -10.68
N ALA A 100 3.15 -21.81 -11.78
CA ALA A 100 2.92 -21.02 -12.97
C ALA A 100 1.58 -21.38 -13.61
N ARG A 101 0.91 -20.36 -14.17
CA ARG A 101 -0.33 -20.51 -14.91
C ARG A 101 -0.08 -21.21 -16.25
N GLN A 102 -0.89 -22.20 -16.57
CA GLN A 102 -0.82 -22.98 -17.82
C GLN A 102 -1.82 -22.43 -18.85
N ALA A 103 -1.57 -21.21 -19.33
CA ALA A 103 -2.55 -20.50 -20.17
C ALA A 103 -2.95 -21.28 -21.44
N ASP A 104 -2.04 -22.05 -22.04
CA ASP A 104 -2.32 -22.82 -23.26
C ASP A 104 -3.34 -23.95 -23.04
N SER A 105 -3.52 -24.39 -21.80
CA SER A 105 -4.51 -25.42 -21.42
C SER A 105 -5.87 -24.84 -21.01
N GLU A 106 -5.95 -23.52 -20.82
CA GLU A 106 -7.15 -22.84 -20.38
C GLU A 106 -8.11 -22.57 -21.55
N SER A 107 -9.40 -22.62 -21.28
CA SER A 107 -10.40 -22.15 -22.24
C SER A 107 -10.27 -20.64 -22.49
N THR A 108 -10.73 -20.16 -23.65
CA THR A 108 -10.76 -18.73 -23.95
C THR A 108 -11.48 -17.93 -22.87
N ARG A 109 -12.56 -18.49 -22.30
CA ARG A 109 -13.31 -17.86 -21.21
C ARG A 109 -12.47 -17.67 -19.94
N GLU A 110 -11.68 -18.68 -19.56
CA GLU A 110 -10.78 -18.58 -18.41
C GLU A 110 -9.64 -17.58 -18.67
N GLN A 111 -9.12 -17.56 -19.89
CA GLN A 111 -8.10 -16.58 -20.27
C GLN A 111 -8.61 -15.14 -20.16
N GLU A 112 -9.84 -14.90 -20.61
CA GLU A 112 -10.49 -13.60 -20.61
C GLU A 112 -10.83 -13.07 -19.19
N GLN A 113 -10.84 -13.93 -18.16
CA GLN A 113 -11.06 -13.52 -16.76
C GLN A 113 -9.90 -12.73 -16.15
N TYR A 114 -8.72 -12.80 -16.78
CA TYR A 114 -7.54 -12.08 -16.33
C TYR A 114 -7.50 -10.68 -16.94
N ILE A 115 -7.06 -9.73 -16.15
CA ILE A 115 -6.80 -8.34 -16.50
C ILE A 115 -5.31 -8.12 -16.26
N PHE A 116 -4.61 -7.46 -17.19
CA PHE A 116 -3.14 -7.44 -17.23
C PHE A 116 -2.53 -8.85 -17.18
N PRO A 117 -2.85 -9.74 -18.14
CA PRO A 117 -2.15 -11.02 -18.24
C PRO A 117 -0.66 -10.78 -18.44
N LEU A 118 0.17 -11.59 -17.79
CA LEU A 118 1.62 -11.58 -17.97
C LEU A 118 1.96 -12.26 -19.29
N ASP A 119 2.89 -11.65 -20.00
CA ASP A 119 3.52 -12.27 -21.16
C ASP A 119 4.31 -13.51 -20.73
N VAL A 120 4.51 -14.46 -21.64
CA VAL A 120 5.23 -15.71 -21.36
C VAL A 120 6.63 -15.44 -20.78
N ALA A 121 7.30 -14.37 -21.21
CA ALA A 121 8.62 -13.98 -20.72
C ALA A 121 8.63 -13.45 -19.27
N ASP A 122 7.52 -12.88 -18.80
CA ASP A 122 7.38 -12.32 -17.44
C ASP A 122 6.80 -13.35 -16.45
N ARG A 123 6.28 -14.46 -16.96
CA ARG A 123 5.83 -15.60 -16.15
C ARG A 123 7.03 -16.36 -15.63
N ARG A 124 7.01 -16.62 -14.34
CA ARG A 124 8.07 -17.34 -13.66
C ARG A 124 7.81 -18.83 -13.79
N GLU A 125 8.88 -19.59 -13.96
CA GLU A 125 8.80 -21.03 -14.15
C GLU A 125 8.22 -21.73 -12.91
N THR A 126 7.38 -22.74 -13.11
CA THR A 126 6.88 -23.59 -12.04
C THR A 126 8.04 -24.20 -11.26
N GLY A 127 7.99 -24.15 -9.93
CA GLY A 127 9.04 -24.67 -9.06
C GLY A 127 10.16 -23.66 -8.78
N SER A 128 10.27 -22.57 -9.53
CA SER A 128 11.17 -21.46 -9.18
C SER A 128 10.73 -20.81 -7.85
N LEU A 129 11.63 -20.11 -7.16
CA LEU A 129 11.36 -19.55 -5.83
C LEU A 129 10.25 -18.50 -5.90
N ALA A 130 9.17 -18.56 -5.12
CA ALA A 130 8.17 -17.48 -5.13
C ALA A 130 8.69 -16.20 -4.46
N VAL A 131 9.48 -16.35 -3.40
CA VAL A 131 10.13 -15.28 -2.62
C VAL A 131 11.64 -15.52 -2.51
N VAL A 132 12.40 -14.58 -1.95
CA VAL A 132 13.83 -14.76 -1.65
C VAL A 132 14.09 -15.99 -0.78
N ARG A 133 15.29 -16.58 -0.89
CA ARG A 133 15.62 -17.89 -0.27
C ARG A 133 15.63 -17.85 1.25
N SER A 134 16.05 -16.73 1.84
CA SER A 134 16.28 -16.63 3.28
C SER A 134 15.91 -15.26 3.83
N LEU A 135 15.72 -15.20 5.16
CA LEU A 135 15.56 -13.95 5.89
C LEU A 135 16.78 -13.03 5.72
N VAL A 136 17.98 -13.59 5.61
CA VAL A 136 19.22 -12.83 5.41
C VAL A 136 19.20 -12.12 4.07
N ASP A 137 18.76 -12.80 3.01
CA ASP A 137 18.61 -12.19 1.68
C ASP A 137 17.56 -11.07 1.69
N PHE A 138 16.42 -11.30 2.34
CA PHE A 138 15.40 -10.27 2.53
C PHE A 138 15.96 -9.06 3.26
N GLN A 139 16.63 -9.26 4.40
CA GLN A 139 17.19 -8.17 5.22
C GLN A 139 18.26 -7.39 4.45
N ARG A 140 19.09 -8.07 3.66
CA ARG A 140 20.04 -7.41 2.75
C ARG A 140 19.33 -6.53 1.74
N ASN A 141 18.35 -7.09 1.00
CA ASN A 141 17.56 -6.34 0.02
C ASN A 141 16.86 -5.14 0.67
N PHE A 142 16.29 -5.33 1.84
CA PHE A 142 15.57 -4.31 2.58
C PHE A 142 16.48 -3.18 3.07
N ARG A 143 17.68 -3.49 3.57
CA ARG A 143 18.69 -2.50 3.98
C ARG A 143 19.16 -1.66 2.80
N ILE A 144 19.39 -2.28 1.65
CA ILE A 144 19.76 -1.58 0.41
C ILE A 144 18.59 -0.71 -0.07
N PHE A 145 17.38 -1.26 -0.13
CA PHE A 145 16.17 -0.56 -0.57
C PHE A 145 15.86 0.66 0.31
N SER A 146 16.06 0.55 1.61
CA SER A 146 15.81 1.62 2.58
C SER A 146 17.00 2.56 2.79
N GLU A 147 18.12 2.36 2.07
CA GLU A 147 19.37 3.12 2.24
C GLU A 147 19.80 3.21 3.71
N TRP A 148 19.66 2.11 4.45
CA TRP A 148 20.02 2.00 5.88
C TRP A 148 19.34 3.02 6.78
N SER A 149 18.21 3.58 6.34
CA SER A 149 17.49 4.57 7.13
C SER A 149 16.84 3.99 8.40
N LEU A 150 16.71 2.65 8.47
CA LEU A 150 16.05 1.89 9.54
C LEU A 150 17.00 0.97 10.30
N ASP A 151 17.11 1.21 11.60
CA ASP A 151 17.98 0.50 12.56
C ASP A 151 17.26 0.19 13.88
N ASP A 152 16.46 1.12 14.41
CA ASP A 152 15.54 0.90 15.54
C ASP A 152 14.13 0.54 15.07
N TRP A 153 13.62 -0.57 15.58
CA TRP A 153 12.33 -1.19 15.27
C TRP A 153 11.30 -1.07 16.39
N HIS A 154 11.61 -0.34 17.46
CA HIS A 154 10.69 -0.16 18.57
C HIS A 154 9.37 0.45 18.11
N ASN A 155 8.29 -0.33 18.23
CA ASN A 155 6.94 0.00 17.75
C ASN A 155 6.84 0.42 16.28
N ILE A 156 7.76 -0.06 15.44
CA ILE A 156 7.78 0.21 14.01
C ILE A 156 7.55 -1.09 13.25
N VAL A 157 6.58 -1.05 12.35
CA VAL A 157 6.38 -2.10 11.35
C VAL A 157 6.38 -1.46 9.97
N VAL A 158 7.07 -2.11 9.03
CA VAL A 158 7.02 -1.76 7.62
C VAL A 158 6.12 -2.73 6.90
N ALA A 159 5.18 -2.26 6.08
CA ALA A 159 4.21 -3.12 5.41
C ALA A 159 3.96 -2.74 3.94
N GLY A 160 3.37 -3.67 3.19
CA GLY A 160 2.97 -3.44 1.80
C GLY A 160 4.12 -3.47 0.82
N GLY A 161 4.05 -2.60 -0.18
CA GLY A 161 4.86 -2.67 -1.40
C GLY A 161 6.37 -2.68 -1.18
N ALA A 162 6.90 -2.01 -0.15
CA ALA A 162 8.32 -2.07 0.17
C ALA A 162 8.76 -3.49 0.57
N VAL A 163 7.98 -4.16 1.42
CA VAL A 163 8.24 -5.54 1.84
C VAL A 163 8.04 -6.47 0.66
N THR A 164 6.96 -6.31 -0.11
CA THR A 164 6.71 -7.08 -1.34
C THR A 164 7.91 -7.03 -2.28
N THR A 165 8.43 -5.84 -2.58
CA THR A 165 9.56 -5.67 -3.50
C THR A 165 10.84 -6.29 -2.98
N CYS A 166 11.10 -6.24 -1.67
CA CYS A 166 12.28 -6.87 -1.09
C CYS A 166 12.17 -8.39 -0.98
N LEU A 167 10.94 -8.93 -0.98
CA LEU A 167 10.64 -10.36 -0.98
C LEU A 167 10.72 -10.99 -2.37
N LEU A 168 10.45 -10.24 -3.44
CA LEU A 168 10.49 -10.77 -4.79
C LEU A 168 11.92 -11.13 -5.19
N PRO A 169 12.15 -12.32 -5.79
CA PRO A 169 13.44 -12.66 -6.36
C PRO A 169 13.79 -11.70 -7.48
N VAL A 170 14.98 -11.13 -7.40
CA VAL A 170 15.42 -10.09 -8.33
C VAL A 170 16.06 -10.76 -9.55
N PRO A 171 15.51 -10.56 -10.76
CA PRO A 171 16.10 -11.10 -11.99
C PRO A 171 17.39 -10.34 -12.36
N LEU A 172 18.24 -10.96 -13.18
CA LEU A 172 19.36 -10.27 -13.81
C LEU A 172 18.83 -9.17 -14.75
N PRO A 173 19.48 -7.99 -14.85
CA PRO A 173 20.73 -7.61 -14.19
C PRO A 173 20.54 -6.94 -12.82
N HIS A 174 19.30 -6.81 -12.32
CA HIS A 174 19.03 -6.06 -11.08
C HIS A 174 19.63 -6.70 -9.82
N ASN A 175 19.96 -7.99 -9.87
CA ASN A 175 20.69 -8.69 -8.82
C ASN A 175 22.22 -8.67 -9.00
N ALA A 176 22.76 -8.05 -10.07
CA ALA A 176 24.18 -8.10 -10.40
C ALA A 176 25.04 -7.21 -9.49
N SER A 177 24.45 -6.19 -8.86
CA SER A 177 25.15 -5.34 -7.89
C SER A 177 24.17 -4.67 -6.92
N ASP A 178 24.68 -4.24 -5.76
CA ASP A 178 23.91 -3.43 -4.80
C ASP A 178 23.37 -2.14 -5.44
N GLY A 179 24.08 -1.59 -6.44
CA GLY A 179 23.63 -0.42 -7.20
C GLY A 179 22.40 -0.73 -8.06
N ALA A 180 22.29 -1.92 -8.64
CA ALA A 180 21.16 -2.32 -9.47
C ALA A 180 19.90 -2.63 -8.63
N LEU A 181 20.09 -3.12 -7.39
CA LEU A 181 19.03 -3.29 -6.39
C LEU A 181 18.42 -1.95 -5.94
N ARG A 182 19.22 -0.87 -5.88
CA ARG A 182 18.72 0.48 -5.56
C ARG A 182 17.73 1.01 -6.60
N LEU A 183 17.89 0.57 -7.85
CA LEU A 183 17.09 1.00 -8.99
C LEU A 183 15.76 0.27 -9.13
N LEU A 184 15.45 -0.71 -8.25
CA LEU A 184 14.15 -1.38 -8.25
C LEU A 184 13.03 -0.33 -8.27
N PRO A 185 12.10 -0.38 -9.23
CA PRO A 185 11.03 0.62 -9.31
C PRO A 185 10.30 0.59 -7.97
N LEU A 186 10.05 1.77 -7.39
CA LEU A 186 8.99 2.13 -6.42
C LEU A 186 9.39 3.11 -5.31
N PRO A 187 8.72 4.26 -5.18
CA PRO A 187 8.52 4.87 -3.88
C PRO A 187 7.45 4.07 -3.11
N ILE A 188 7.68 3.90 -1.79
CA ILE A 188 6.71 3.90 -0.67
C ILE A 188 7.11 2.89 0.39
N LEU A 189 7.66 3.42 1.48
CA LEU A 189 7.94 2.73 2.73
C LEU A 189 6.84 3.14 3.71
N ILE A 190 5.81 2.31 3.90
CA ILE A 190 4.74 2.52 4.89
C ILE A 190 5.34 2.22 6.27
N PHE A 191 5.51 3.22 7.12
CA PHE A 191 5.70 3.03 8.56
C PHE A 191 4.37 3.03 9.25
N LEU A 192 4.22 2.05 10.11
CA LEU A 192 3.18 2.00 11.11
C LEU A 192 3.89 2.13 12.43
N SER A 193 3.96 3.37 12.90
CA SER A 193 4.45 3.68 14.24
C SER A 193 3.29 3.56 15.20
N MET A 194 3.41 2.64 16.16
CA MET A 194 2.59 2.66 17.37
C MET A 194 3.31 3.52 18.41
N ASP A 195 2.97 4.80 18.41
CA ASP A 195 3.41 5.81 19.38
C ASP A 195 4.86 6.33 19.27
N SER A 196 4.99 7.63 19.60
CA SER A 196 6.23 8.38 19.83
C SER A 196 7.34 8.21 18.77
N MET A 197 7.16 8.85 17.61
CA MET A 197 8.26 9.12 16.69
C MET A 197 9.37 9.91 17.40
N SER A 198 10.55 9.31 17.56
CA SER A 198 11.67 9.95 18.26
C SER A 198 12.19 11.15 17.45
N ARG A 199 11.95 12.36 17.97
CA ARG A 199 12.33 13.65 17.33
C ARG A 199 13.82 13.77 16.97
N LYS A 200 14.68 12.93 17.57
CA LYS A 200 16.13 12.94 17.38
C LYS A 200 16.56 12.38 16.02
N ARG A 201 15.81 11.43 15.44
CA ARG A 201 16.23 10.65 14.27
C ARG A 201 16.11 11.40 12.94
N PHE A 202 15.06 12.20 12.79
CA PHE A 202 14.70 12.85 11.52
C PHE A 202 15.15 14.31 11.41
N ARG A 203 16.02 14.82 12.30
CA ARG A 203 16.41 16.24 12.34
C ARG A 203 16.96 16.79 11.02
N ARG A 204 17.50 15.93 10.15
CA ARG A 204 18.08 16.28 8.84
C ARG A 204 17.17 16.03 7.64
N TRP A 205 15.93 15.58 7.86
CA TRP A 205 15.02 15.16 6.79
C TRP A 205 14.04 16.29 6.45
N SER A 206 13.73 16.47 5.17
CA SER A 206 12.61 17.30 4.71
C SER A 206 11.31 16.54 4.91
N ILE A 207 10.26 17.20 5.41
CA ILE A 207 9.00 16.54 5.74
C ILE A 207 7.86 17.15 4.96
N SER A 208 6.99 16.29 4.44
CA SER A 208 5.73 16.63 3.81
C SER A 208 4.57 16.06 4.66
N LYS A 209 3.75 16.90 5.30
CA LYS A 209 2.51 16.42 5.97
C LYS A 209 1.37 16.30 4.97
N LEU A 210 0.64 15.19 5.02
CA LEU A 210 -0.58 14.92 4.27
C LEU A 210 -1.72 14.53 5.22
N ALA A 211 -2.96 14.46 4.71
CA ALA A 211 -4.15 14.31 5.55
C ALA A 211 -4.13 13.04 6.42
N SER A 212 -3.60 11.94 5.90
CA SER A 212 -3.57 10.61 6.55
C SER A 212 -2.16 10.08 6.83
N ALA A 213 -1.13 10.80 6.38
CA ALA A 213 0.26 10.35 6.43
C ALA A 213 1.23 11.51 6.56
N VAL A 214 2.41 11.25 7.10
CA VAL A 214 3.55 12.18 7.08
C VAL A 214 4.66 11.52 6.30
N MET A 215 5.15 12.21 5.29
CA MET A 215 6.22 11.74 4.43
C MET A 215 7.53 12.42 4.80
N PHE A 216 8.59 11.64 4.95
CA PHE A 216 9.93 12.06 5.30
C PHE A 216 10.86 11.80 4.11
N SER A 217 11.78 12.72 3.84
CA SER A 217 12.83 12.55 2.84
C SER A 217 14.18 12.95 3.42
N ALA A 218 15.06 11.97 3.65
CA ALA A 218 16.36 12.18 4.28
C ALA A 218 17.26 13.12 3.49
N LYS A 219 17.24 12.91 2.17
CA LYS A 219 17.81 13.74 1.12
C LYS A 219 16.94 13.49 -0.11
N PRO A 220 16.04 14.40 -0.50
CA PRO A 220 15.28 14.25 -1.74
C PRO A 220 16.24 14.45 -2.93
N ARG A 221 17.06 13.44 -3.20
CA ARG A 221 17.94 13.31 -4.35
C ARG A 221 17.86 11.85 -4.76
N TYR A 222 17.64 11.59 -6.03
CA TYR A 222 17.68 10.22 -6.53
C TYR A 222 19.05 9.57 -6.23
N PRO A 223 19.11 8.30 -5.77
CA PRO A 223 18.02 7.33 -5.62
C PRO A 223 17.42 7.23 -4.19
N THR A 224 17.67 8.17 -3.27
CA THR A 224 17.09 8.10 -1.93
C THR A 224 15.58 8.35 -1.99
N ARG A 225 14.82 7.32 -1.59
CA ARG A 225 13.35 7.30 -1.65
C ARG A 225 12.73 8.10 -0.52
N HIS A 226 11.49 8.50 -0.74
CA HIS A 226 10.67 9.09 0.28
C HIS A 226 10.07 7.99 1.17
N VAL A 227 10.03 8.27 2.47
CA VAL A 227 9.48 7.41 3.51
C VAL A 227 8.11 7.93 3.89
N GLN A 228 7.08 7.08 3.93
CA GLN A 228 5.71 7.49 4.27
C GLN A 228 5.28 6.87 5.59
N ILE A 229 5.04 7.69 6.60
CA ILE A 229 4.52 7.26 7.89
C ILE A 229 3.01 7.44 7.90
N VAL A 230 2.27 6.35 8.03
CA VAL A 230 0.81 6.39 8.16
C VAL A 230 0.47 6.77 9.59
N LEU A 231 -0.36 7.81 9.76
CA LEU A 231 -0.70 8.37 11.08
C LEU A 231 -1.80 7.60 11.81
N ARG A 232 -2.37 6.58 11.17
CA ARG A 232 -3.37 5.72 11.78
C ARG A 232 -2.69 4.73 12.73
N LEU A 233 -3.18 4.69 13.97
CA LEU A 233 -2.74 3.71 14.94
C LEU A 233 -3.49 2.40 14.71
N TYR A 234 -2.74 1.31 14.76
CA TYR A 234 -3.24 -0.05 14.69
C TYR A 234 -2.91 -0.77 15.99
N ARG A 235 -3.60 -1.88 16.27
CA ARG A 235 -3.42 -2.66 17.50
C ARG A 235 -2.27 -3.65 17.39
N ASN A 236 -2.14 -4.28 16.22
CA ASN A 236 -1.20 -5.36 15.95
C ASN A 236 -0.98 -5.53 14.43
N ILE A 237 -0.04 -6.40 14.06
CA ILE A 237 0.33 -6.67 12.66
C ILE A 237 -0.83 -7.30 11.90
N SER A 238 -1.63 -8.16 12.52
CA SER A 238 -2.82 -8.74 11.90
C SER A 238 -3.84 -7.67 11.46
N GLU A 239 -4.10 -6.64 12.29
CA GLU A 239 -4.98 -5.51 11.92
C GLU A 239 -4.41 -4.69 10.75
N ILE A 240 -3.09 -4.51 10.72
CA ILE A 240 -2.41 -3.82 9.63
C ILE A 240 -2.64 -4.58 8.32
N LEU A 241 -2.38 -5.88 8.33
CA LEU A 241 -2.38 -6.71 7.12
C LEU A 241 -3.78 -6.93 6.55
N THR A 242 -4.79 -7.10 7.41
CA THR A 242 -6.22 -7.26 7.01
C THR A 242 -6.81 -6.02 6.31
N ARG A 243 -6.11 -4.89 6.33
CA ARG A 243 -6.56 -3.64 5.70
C ARG A 243 -5.99 -3.39 4.32
N PHE A 244 -5.00 -4.17 3.88
CA PHE A 244 -4.52 -4.10 2.49
C PHE A 244 -5.58 -4.64 1.53
N ASP A 245 -5.79 -3.91 0.44
CA ASP A 245 -6.75 -4.27 -0.61
C ASP A 245 -6.14 -5.23 -1.63
N VAL A 246 -4.89 -5.00 -2.06
CA VAL A 246 -4.17 -5.88 -2.99
C VAL A 246 -3.52 -7.07 -2.25
N ASP A 247 -3.61 -8.28 -2.80
CA ASP A 247 -3.16 -9.54 -2.18
C ASP A 247 -1.68 -9.52 -1.84
N CYS A 248 -0.82 -9.29 -2.82
CA CYS A 248 0.63 -9.34 -2.65
C CYS A 248 1.18 -8.24 -1.72
N ALA A 249 0.35 -7.25 -1.36
CA ALA A 249 0.68 -6.20 -0.40
C ALA A 249 0.39 -6.60 1.06
N GLY A 250 -0.24 -7.76 1.31
CA GLY A 250 -0.52 -8.30 2.63
C GLY A 250 0.72 -8.86 3.35
N VAL A 251 1.80 -8.07 3.40
CA VAL A 251 3.08 -8.44 4.02
C VAL A 251 3.61 -7.34 4.93
N ALA A 252 4.28 -7.73 6.02
CA ALA A 252 4.87 -6.83 7.00
C ALA A 252 6.20 -7.35 7.53
N PHE A 253 7.10 -6.43 7.87
CA PHE A 253 8.39 -6.69 8.51
C PHE A 253 8.49 -5.87 9.79
N ASN A 254 8.80 -6.54 10.90
CA ASN A 254 8.91 -5.93 12.23
C ASN A 254 10.37 -5.75 12.70
N GLY A 255 11.34 -5.93 11.80
CA GLY A 255 12.77 -5.88 12.10
C GLY A 255 13.43 -7.23 12.36
N SER A 256 12.66 -8.24 12.74
CA SER A 256 13.14 -9.60 13.01
C SER A 256 12.57 -10.63 12.04
N GLN A 257 11.27 -10.59 11.77
CA GLN A 257 10.55 -11.58 10.96
C GLN A 257 9.66 -10.89 9.92
N VAL A 258 9.49 -11.56 8.77
CA VAL A 258 8.53 -11.17 7.74
C VAL A 258 7.26 -12.00 7.89
N TRP A 259 6.14 -11.30 8.00
CA TRP A 259 4.79 -11.85 8.16
C TRP A 259 4.00 -11.63 6.88
N ALA A 260 3.22 -12.62 6.47
CA ALA A 260 2.35 -12.55 5.31
C ALA A 260 0.95 -13.06 5.65
N THR A 261 -0.09 -12.54 4.99
CA THR A 261 -1.39 -13.20 5.01
C THR A 261 -1.39 -14.43 4.09
N PRO A 262 -2.27 -15.42 4.33
CA PRO A 262 -2.46 -16.55 3.40
C PRO A 262 -2.68 -16.09 1.95
N ARG A 263 -3.45 -15.01 1.79
CA ARG A 263 -3.77 -14.39 0.49
C ARG A 263 -2.52 -13.81 -0.20
N ALA A 264 -1.65 -13.14 0.55
CA ALA A 264 -0.39 -12.64 0.00
C ALA A 264 0.53 -13.78 -0.45
N LEU A 265 0.65 -14.85 0.35
CA LEU A 265 1.44 -16.02 -0.01
C LEU A 265 0.91 -16.71 -1.27
N ALA A 266 -0.41 -16.89 -1.39
CA ALA A 266 -1.04 -17.39 -2.59
C ALA A 266 -0.67 -16.52 -3.81
N ALA A 267 -0.78 -15.20 -3.69
CA ALA A 267 -0.42 -14.26 -4.76
C ALA A 267 1.06 -14.35 -5.18
N PHE A 268 1.99 -14.51 -4.23
CA PHE A 268 3.40 -14.74 -4.57
C PHE A 268 3.63 -16.05 -5.30
N MET A 269 2.93 -17.12 -4.89
CA MET A 269 3.08 -18.44 -5.51
C MET A 269 2.44 -18.52 -6.90
N THR A 270 1.35 -17.79 -7.16
CA THR A 270 0.64 -17.85 -8.44
C THR A 270 0.97 -16.69 -9.39
N GLN A 271 1.62 -15.64 -8.90
CA GLN A 271 1.71 -14.33 -9.57
C GLN A 271 0.35 -13.72 -9.88
N VAL A 272 -0.65 -13.89 -9.01
CA VAL A 272 -2.01 -13.37 -9.24
C VAL A 272 -2.53 -12.60 -8.03
N ASN A 273 -2.98 -11.37 -8.28
CA ASN A 273 -3.86 -10.63 -7.36
C ASN A 273 -5.32 -10.87 -7.76
N THR A 274 -6.19 -11.11 -6.79
CA THR A 274 -7.62 -11.33 -7.02
C THR A 274 -8.41 -10.04 -6.80
N VAL A 275 -9.41 -9.80 -7.65
CA VAL A 275 -10.36 -8.70 -7.47
C VAL A 275 -11.33 -9.04 -6.33
N ASP A 276 -11.30 -8.24 -5.26
CA ASP A 276 -12.18 -8.38 -4.10
C ASP A 276 -12.86 -7.04 -3.77
N PHE A 277 -14.15 -6.97 -4.09
CA PHE A 277 -14.98 -5.78 -3.87
C PHE A 277 -15.18 -5.42 -2.40
N THR A 278 -15.02 -6.38 -1.47
CA THR A 278 -15.19 -6.14 -0.03
C THR A 278 -14.02 -5.36 0.57
N ARG A 279 -12.91 -5.27 -0.17
CA ARG A 279 -11.66 -4.63 0.26
C ARG A 279 -11.29 -3.40 -0.56
N CYS A 280 -12.08 -3.08 -1.60
CA CYS A 280 -11.85 -1.94 -2.47
C CYS A 280 -11.60 -0.67 -1.67
N SER A 281 -10.46 -0.05 -1.93
CA SER A 281 -10.15 1.30 -1.50
C SER A 281 -10.37 2.29 -2.66
N PRO A 282 -10.38 3.62 -2.40
CA PRO A 282 -10.63 4.62 -3.45
C PRO A 282 -9.68 4.58 -4.66
N LEU A 283 -8.54 3.91 -4.55
CA LEU A 283 -7.51 3.81 -5.59
C LEU A 283 -7.10 2.36 -5.86
N TYR A 284 -8.00 1.42 -5.55
CA TYR A 284 -7.74 0.00 -5.67
C TYR A 284 -7.28 -0.39 -7.07
N GLU A 285 -7.92 0.16 -8.10
CA GLU A 285 -7.62 -0.15 -9.51
C GLU A 285 -6.25 0.35 -9.93
N ASN A 286 -5.86 1.55 -9.50
CA ASN A 286 -4.51 2.05 -9.73
C ASN A 286 -3.47 1.16 -9.03
N ARG A 287 -3.77 0.67 -7.82
CA ARG A 287 -2.88 -0.25 -7.10
C ARG A 287 -2.79 -1.61 -7.79
N LEU A 288 -3.88 -2.16 -8.30
CA LEU A 288 -3.86 -3.39 -9.10
C LEU A 288 -2.96 -3.22 -10.34
N ALA A 289 -3.17 -2.17 -11.13
CA ALA A 289 -2.31 -1.85 -12.29
C ALA A 289 -0.83 -1.65 -11.88
N LYS A 290 -0.59 -1.03 -10.71
CA LYS A 290 0.75 -0.85 -10.15
C LYS A 290 1.47 -2.17 -9.87
N TYR A 291 0.77 -3.13 -9.26
CA TYR A 291 1.35 -4.45 -8.97
C TYR A 291 1.40 -5.34 -10.22
N ALA A 292 0.53 -5.09 -11.21
CA ALA A 292 0.62 -5.74 -12.51
C ALA A 292 1.94 -5.50 -13.23
N LYS A 293 2.39 -4.23 -13.23
CA LYS A 293 3.73 -3.86 -13.72
C LYS A 293 4.90 -4.47 -12.93
N ARG A 294 4.64 -5.20 -11.85
CA ARG A 294 5.66 -5.86 -11.02
C ARG A 294 5.58 -7.38 -11.07
N GLY A 295 4.96 -7.93 -12.12
CA GLY A 295 4.91 -9.36 -12.33
C GLY A 295 3.75 -10.05 -11.62
N PHE A 296 2.60 -9.38 -11.44
CA PHE A 296 1.38 -9.99 -10.92
C PHE A 296 0.17 -9.78 -11.83
N GLU A 297 -0.41 -10.83 -12.39
CA GLU A 297 -1.69 -10.73 -13.10
C GLU A 297 -2.83 -10.31 -12.14
N VAL A 298 -3.93 -9.80 -12.70
CA VAL A 298 -5.14 -9.50 -11.94
C VAL A 298 -6.24 -10.46 -12.37
N LEU A 299 -6.77 -11.26 -11.46
CA LEU A 299 -7.85 -12.21 -11.74
C LEU A 299 -9.17 -11.70 -11.18
N TRP A 300 -10.20 -11.67 -12.02
CA TRP A 300 -11.57 -11.54 -11.58
C TRP A 300 -12.40 -12.72 -12.11
N GLN A 301 -12.73 -13.67 -11.23
CA GLN A 301 -13.43 -14.92 -11.60
C GLN A 301 -14.80 -14.68 -12.28
N GLY A 302 -15.51 -13.62 -11.87
CA GLY A 302 -16.79 -13.25 -12.45
C GLY A 302 -16.68 -12.40 -13.71
N PHE A 303 -15.48 -12.18 -14.24
CA PHE A 303 -15.26 -11.28 -15.34
C PHE A 303 -15.72 -11.88 -16.66
N ASP A 304 -16.39 -11.06 -17.46
CA ASP A 304 -16.95 -11.42 -18.75
C ASP A 304 -16.71 -10.26 -19.71
N ARG A 305 -15.70 -10.41 -20.58
CA ARG A 305 -15.28 -9.37 -21.51
C ARG A 305 -16.34 -9.05 -22.56
N SER A 306 -17.24 -9.99 -22.86
CA SER A 306 -18.30 -9.81 -23.84
C SER A 306 -19.35 -8.78 -23.42
N LYS A 307 -19.50 -8.56 -22.11
CA LYS A 307 -20.47 -7.62 -21.53
C LYS A 307 -19.95 -6.19 -21.44
N ILE A 308 -18.72 -5.93 -21.89
CA ILE A 308 -18.08 -4.62 -21.79
C ILE A 308 -18.46 -3.78 -23.01
N ASP A 309 -19.03 -2.61 -22.76
CA ASP A 309 -19.20 -1.60 -23.79
C ASP A 309 -17.82 -1.11 -24.25
N ARG A 310 -17.50 -1.32 -25.53
CA ARG A 310 -16.20 -0.96 -26.11
C ARG A 310 -15.92 0.55 -26.09
N THR A 311 -16.94 1.40 -25.99
CA THR A 311 -16.76 2.86 -25.94
C THR A 311 -16.01 3.34 -24.69
N ILE A 312 -15.90 2.50 -23.64
CA ILE A 312 -15.11 2.86 -22.45
C ILE A 312 -13.63 3.09 -22.78
N PHE A 313 -13.13 2.41 -23.81
CA PHE A 313 -11.72 2.41 -24.19
C PHE A 313 -11.31 3.69 -24.93
N ASP A 314 -12.27 4.51 -25.33
CA ASP A 314 -12.04 5.82 -25.96
C ASP A 314 -11.94 6.95 -24.91
N ARG A 315 -12.25 6.64 -23.64
CA ARG A 315 -12.18 7.60 -22.54
C ARG A 315 -10.78 7.65 -21.95
N ASP A 316 -10.42 8.82 -21.43
CA ASP A 316 -9.19 8.96 -20.66
C ASP A 316 -9.34 8.33 -19.26
N ALA A 317 -8.24 7.76 -18.72
CA ALA A 317 -8.24 7.12 -17.41
C ALA A 317 -8.69 8.06 -16.27
N SER A 318 -8.48 9.37 -16.40
CA SER A 318 -8.93 10.37 -15.42
C SER A 318 -10.45 10.55 -15.39
N GLN A 319 -11.15 10.20 -16.46
CA GLN A 319 -12.60 10.38 -16.63
C GLN A 319 -13.41 9.15 -16.21
N VAL A 320 -12.74 8.06 -15.87
CA VAL A 320 -13.36 6.78 -15.48
C VAL A 320 -12.97 6.40 -14.06
N VAL A 321 -13.89 5.69 -13.39
CA VAL A 321 -13.77 5.23 -11.99
C VAL A 321 -14.09 3.75 -11.91
N GLY A 322 -13.68 3.11 -10.81
CA GLY A 322 -13.94 1.69 -10.59
C GLY A 322 -13.21 0.80 -11.61
N LEU A 323 -13.71 -0.41 -11.80
CA LEU A 323 -13.15 -1.38 -12.75
C LEU A 323 -13.01 -0.86 -14.19
N ALA A 324 -13.88 0.05 -14.65
CA ALA A 324 -13.74 0.67 -15.96
C ALA A 324 -12.37 1.37 -16.11
N ARG A 325 -11.88 2.00 -15.04
CA ARG A 325 -10.54 2.59 -15.00
C ARG A 325 -9.45 1.55 -15.14
N LEU A 326 -9.58 0.39 -14.48
CA LEU A 326 -8.62 -0.70 -14.57
C LEU A 326 -8.47 -1.19 -16.02
N LEU A 327 -9.59 -1.32 -16.75
CA LEU A 327 -9.63 -1.74 -18.15
C LEU A 327 -8.99 -0.71 -19.10
N VAL A 328 -9.23 0.59 -18.87
CA VAL A 328 -8.56 1.65 -19.64
C VAL A 328 -7.05 1.63 -19.39
N LEU A 329 -6.61 1.39 -18.15
CA LEU A 329 -5.20 1.25 -17.82
C LEU A 329 -4.57 0.01 -18.48
N GLU A 330 -5.30 -1.11 -18.57
CA GLU A 330 -4.86 -2.33 -19.25
C GLU A 330 -4.65 -2.08 -20.74
N LYS A 331 -5.63 -1.48 -21.43
CA LYS A 331 -5.50 -1.12 -22.85
C LYS A 331 -4.26 -0.29 -23.10
N GLY A 332 -4.05 0.78 -22.32
CA GLY A 332 -2.88 1.63 -22.46
C GLY A 332 -1.55 0.91 -22.15
N TRP A 333 -1.57 -0.17 -21.37
CA TRP A 333 -0.39 -1.02 -21.14
C TRP A 333 -0.12 -1.94 -22.35
N ILE A 334 -1.15 -2.61 -22.88
CA ILE A 334 -1.06 -3.47 -24.06
C ILE A 334 -0.54 -2.68 -25.27
N GLU A 335 -1.09 -1.50 -25.54
CA GLU A 335 -0.70 -0.66 -26.67
C GLU A 335 0.76 -0.20 -26.61
N ARG A 336 1.32 -0.04 -25.41
CA ARG A 336 2.73 0.32 -25.22
C ARG A 336 3.65 -0.88 -25.45
N ASN A 337 3.31 -2.03 -24.90
CA ASN A 337 4.12 -3.23 -25.05
C ASN A 337 4.08 -3.78 -26.49
N GLY A 338 2.96 -3.63 -27.18
CA GLY A 338 2.80 -4.00 -28.59
C GLY A 338 3.52 -3.08 -29.60
N ARG A 339 4.00 -1.89 -29.19
CA ARG A 339 4.69 -0.91 -30.06
C ARG A 339 6.21 -1.09 -30.14
N SER A 340 6.72 -2.26 -29.77
CA SER A 340 8.12 -2.65 -30.01
C SER A 340 8.36 -2.89 -31.51
N GLY A 341 8.42 -1.82 -32.31
CA GLY A 341 8.62 -1.92 -33.76
C GLY A 341 8.79 -0.62 -34.56
N SER A 342 8.45 0.56 -34.03
CA SER A 342 8.68 1.81 -34.78
C SER A 342 8.94 2.99 -33.84
N GLY A 343 10.18 3.51 -33.92
CA GLY A 343 10.53 4.78 -33.33
C GLY A 343 9.72 5.88 -34.01
N VAL A 344 8.82 6.50 -33.25
CA VAL A 344 8.20 7.76 -33.64
C VAL A 344 8.30 8.71 -32.47
N ASP A 345 9.07 9.77 -32.67
CA ASP A 345 9.16 10.95 -31.82
C ASP A 345 7.75 11.45 -31.49
N SER A 346 7.34 11.29 -30.24
CA SER A 346 6.07 11.81 -29.76
C SER A 346 6.30 13.19 -29.17
N SER A 347 6.24 14.21 -30.04
CA SER A 347 6.03 15.59 -29.63
C SER A 347 4.61 15.72 -29.07
N SER A 348 4.41 15.40 -27.79
CA SER A 348 3.12 15.60 -27.13
C SER A 348 2.97 17.05 -26.66
N HIS A 349 1.93 17.72 -27.17
CA HIS A 349 1.46 18.99 -26.64
C HIS A 349 1.10 18.80 -25.16
N ARG A 350 1.93 19.39 -24.27
CA ARG A 350 1.71 19.43 -22.83
C ARG A 350 0.55 20.34 -22.49
N ASP A 351 -0.66 19.78 -22.40
CA ASP A 351 -1.77 20.51 -21.80
C ASP A 351 -1.59 20.53 -20.27
N ARG A 352 -1.25 21.71 -19.75
CA ARG A 352 -0.83 21.94 -18.35
C ARG A 352 -2.05 22.15 -17.45
N ARG A 353 -2.85 21.10 -17.20
CA ARG A 353 -3.85 21.16 -16.13
C ARG A 353 -3.17 21.02 -14.76
N ALA A 354 -3.49 21.96 -13.87
CA ALA A 354 -2.87 22.08 -12.56
C ALA A 354 -3.46 21.06 -11.58
N GLY A 355 -2.63 20.16 -11.05
CA GLY A 355 -2.94 19.40 -9.83
C GLY A 355 -3.14 17.90 -10.00
N VAL A 356 -3.15 17.38 -11.23
CA VAL A 356 -3.17 15.94 -11.49
C VAL A 356 -1.81 15.52 -12.05
N CYS A 357 -1.32 14.36 -11.62
CA CYS A 357 -0.11 13.73 -12.13
C CYS A 357 -0.31 13.23 -13.56
N ASP A 358 -0.42 14.16 -14.50
CA ASP A 358 -0.36 13.85 -15.94
C ASP A 358 1.07 14.13 -16.41
N GLY A 359 1.85 13.06 -16.59
CA GLY A 359 3.17 13.14 -17.19
C GLY A 359 4.19 12.07 -16.79
N GLU A 360 3.96 11.30 -15.73
CA GLU A 360 4.75 10.13 -15.32
C GLU A 360 3.77 9.04 -14.90
N ASP A 361 4.01 7.79 -15.32
CA ASP A 361 3.11 6.63 -15.24
C ASP A 361 2.06 6.71 -14.13
N SER A 362 0.80 7.00 -14.49
CA SER A 362 -0.32 7.16 -13.56
C SER A 362 -0.57 5.92 -12.68
N SER A 363 -0.03 4.77 -13.10
CA SER A 363 -0.02 3.50 -12.35
C SER A 363 1.05 3.42 -11.25
N GLU A 364 2.15 4.18 -11.32
CA GLU A 364 3.24 4.10 -10.33
C GLU A 364 2.95 4.86 -9.04
N THR A 365 1.88 5.65 -9.02
CA THR A 365 1.50 6.45 -7.88
C THR A 365 0.56 5.64 -6.97
N SER A 366 1.06 5.07 -5.88
CA SER A 366 0.16 4.56 -4.82
C SER A 366 0.02 5.57 -3.72
N ASN A 367 -0.77 6.61 -3.94
CA ASN A 367 -0.86 7.65 -2.93
C ASN A 367 -2.22 7.61 -2.27
N TYR A 368 -2.24 7.38 -0.96
CA TYR A 368 -3.35 7.72 -0.06
C TYR A 368 -3.61 9.25 -0.02
N GLU A 369 -3.37 9.96 -1.13
CA GLU A 369 -3.12 11.39 -1.17
C GLU A 369 -3.77 12.02 -2.39
N PHE A 370 -4.29 13.22 -2.18
CA PHE A 370 -4.77 14.12 -3.23
C PHE A 370 -3.63 14.66 -4.12
N ILE A 371 -2.36 14.46 -3.74
CA ILE A 371 -1.16 14.94 -4.45
C ILE A 371 -0.17 13.80 -4.67
N CYS A 372 0.40 13.73 -5.88
CA CYS A 372 1.56 12.90 -6.17
C CYS A 372 2.87 13.68 -5.93
N ILE A 373 3.71 13.20 -5.03
CA ILE A 373 5.08 13.71 -4.84
C ILE A 373 5.99 12.97 -5.83
N PRO A 374 6.56 13.68 -6.82
CA PRO A 374 7.35 13.04 -7.85
C PRO A 374 8.67 12.47 -7.30
N TYR A 375 9.17 11.45 -7.98
CA TYR A 375 10.43 10.78 -7.64
C TYR A 375 11.18 10.43 -8.93
N GLY A 376 12.47 10.74 -9.00
CA GLY A 376 13.32 10.41 -10.15
C GLY A 376 14.56 11.29 -10.24
N PRO A 377 15.47 11.01 -11.20
CA PRO A 377 16.75 11.71 -11.35
C PRO A 377 16.61 13.24 -11.52
N GLY A 378 15.51 13.69 -12.10
CA GLY A 378 15.20 15.10 -12.33
C GLY A 378 14.57 15.84 -11.15
N TYR A 379 14.30 15.17 -10.02
CA TYR A 379 13.64 15.76 -8.87
C TYR A 379 14.58 15.86 -7.67
N ASP A 380 14.77 17.09 -7.20
CA ASP A 380 15.47 17.41 -5.96
C ASP A 380 14.53 18.06 -4.93
N ALA A 381 15.01 18.26 -3.69
CA ALA A 381 14.28 18.94 -2.61
C ALA A 381 13.60 20.24 -3.08
N THR A 382 14.38 21.05 -3.78
CA THR A 382 14.02 22.40 -4.16
C THR A 382 12.95 22.39 -5.25
N ARG A 383 13.06 21.51 -6.24
CA ARG A 383 12.08 21.30 -7.32
C ARG A 383 10.77 20.78 -6.77
N ILE A 384 10.82 19.80 -5.85
CA ILE A 384 9.63 19.27 -5.17
C ILE A 384 8.96 20.39 -4.36
N THR A 385 9.71 21.09 -3.53
CA THR A 385 9.19 22.22 -2.71
C THR A 385 8.57 23.31 -3.59
N LYS A 386 9.26 23.76 -4.65
CA LYS A 386 8.75 24.75 -5.60
C LYS A 386 7.51 24.27 -6.36
N ARG A 387 7.36 22.96 -6.59
CA ARG A 387 6.16 22.37 -7.21
C ARG A 387 4.98 22.43 -6.24
N LEU A 388 5.18 22.01 -4.99
CA LEU A 388 4.14 22.00 -3.96
C LEU A 388 3.67 23.42 -3.62
N GLN A 389 4.60 24.37 -3.44
CA GLN A 389 4.27 25.80 -3.27
C GLN A 389 3.54 26.41 -4.46
N ARG A 390 3.76 25.92 -5.69
CA ARG A 390 3.00 26.36 -6.87
C ARG A 390 1.57 25.80 -6.86
N ILE A 391 1.38 24.56 -6.41
CA ILE A 391 0.05 23.94 -6.29
C ILE A 391 -0.75 24.68 -5.22
N GLU A 392 -0.17 24.89 -4.05
CA GLU A 392 -0.80 25.63 -2.94
C GLU A 392 -1.21 27.05 -3.34
N ARG A 393 -0.32 27.82 -3.97
CA ARG A 393 -0.66 29.16 -4.50
C ARG A 393 -1.80 29.14 -5.52
N ARG A 394 -1.94 28.08 -6.30
CA ARG A 394 -3.04 27.93 -7.28
C ARG A 394 -4.36 27.58 -6.59
N LEU A 395 -4.32 26.78 -5.52
CA LEU A 395 -5.52 26.42 -4.74
C LEU A 395 -6.08 27.62 -3.98
N ASN A 396 -5.20 28.50 -3.49
CA ASN A 396 -5.56 29.68 -2.69
C ASN A 396 -5.64 30.99 -3.50
N ARG A 397 -5.54 30.92 -4.83
CA ARG A 397 -5.74 32.12 -5.69
C ARG A 397 -7.24 32.44 -5.75
N ALA A 398 -7.58 33.71 -5.52
CA ALA A 398 -8.94 34.22 -5.70
C ALA A 398 -9.44 33.96 -7.14
N ARG A 399 -10.63 33.40 -7.29
CA ARG A 399 -11.29 33.16 -8.59
C ARG A 399 -12.44 34.14 -8.79
N PRO A 400 -12.62 34.71 -9.99
CA PRO A 400 -13.78 35.55 -10.29
C PRO A 400 -15.08 34.75 -10.07
N GLY A 401 -16.05 35.32 -9.36
CA GLY A 401 -17.37 34.71 -9.10
C GLY A 401 -17.43 33.66 -7.99
N MET A 402 -16.31 33.37 -7.31
CA MET A 402 -16.27 32.51 -6.14
C MET A 402 -16.11 33.39 -4.89
N SER A 403 -16.98 33.21 -3.87
CA SER A 403 -16.80 33.88 -2.57
C SER A 403 -15.35 33.67 -2.12
N SER A 404 -14.65 34.76 -1.77
CA SER A 404 -13.27 34.70 -1.30
C SER A 404 -13.25 34.01 0.07
N THR A 405 -13.15 32.68 0.07
CA THR A 405 -13.06 31.92 1.31
C THR A 405 -11.74 32.29 1.98
N LYS A 406 -11.82 32.87 3.18
CA LYS A 406 -10.63 33.25 3.96
C LYS A 406 -9.75 32.03 4.28
N LEU A 407 -10.36 30.85 4.40
CA LEU A 407 -9.68 29.60 4.76
C LEU A 407 -8.62 29.19 3.74
N HIS A 408 -7.40 28.98 4.21
CA HIS A 408 -6.31 28.45 3.40
C HIS A 408 -6.47 26.95 3.17
N ARG A 409 -6.20 26.51 1.94
CA ARG A 409 -6.17 25.11 1.53
C ARG A 409 -4.73 24.68 1.34
N HIS A 410 -4.24 23.85 2.26
CA HIS A 410 -2.90 23.28 2.20
C HIS A 410 -2.99 21.80 1.81
N PRO A 411 -2.54 21.42 0.60
CA PRO A 411 -2.64 20.02 0.21
C PRO A 411 -1.49 19.18 0.79
N CYS A 412 -0.37 19.81 1.10
CA CYS A 412 0.70 19.24 1.91
C CYS A 412 1.57 20.36 2.50
N PHE A 413 2.31 20.08 3.57
CA PHE A 413 3.26 21.04 4.15
C PHE A 413 4.68 20.59 4.06
N VAL A 414 5.55 21.40 3.46
CA VAL A 414 6.98 21.11 3.30
C VAL A 414 7.79 22.00 4.23
N GLY A 415 8.61 21.40 5.09
CA GLY A 415 9.46 22.18 6.00
C GLY A 415 10.42 21.32 6.82
N SER A 416 10.99 21.93 7.86
CA SER A 416 11.74 21.17 8.87
C SER A 416 10.79 20.35 9.74
N VAL A 417 11.33 19.38 10.49
CA VAL A 417 10.55 18.60 11.47
C VAL A 417 9.80 19.48 12.46
N LYS A 418 10.41 20.58 12.90
CA LYS A 418 9.78 21.48 13.87
C LYS A 418 8.55 22.16 13.27
N ASP A 419 8.70 22.64 12.03
CA ASP A 419 7.64 23.39 11.33
C ASP A 419 6.46 22.47 11.01
N VAL A 420 6.72 21.26 10.53
CA VAL A 420 5.65 20.35 10.09
C VAL A 420 4.91 19.70 11.26
N VAL A 421 5.58 19.44 12.39
CA VAL A 421 4.96 18.75 13.54
C VAL A 421 4.07 19.68 14.37
N LEU A 422 4.45 20.96 14.54
CA LEU A 422 3.81 21.88 15.47
C LEU A 422 2.63 22.63 14.86
N ASP A 423 2.90 23.52 13.91
CA ASP A 423 1.87 24.28 13.23
C ASP A 423 2.32 24.56 11.81
N CYS A 424 1.51 24.06 10.89
CA CYS A 424 1.91 23.97 9.51
C CYS A 424 1.70 25.28 8.73
N CYS A 425 0.79 26.15 9.19
CA CYS A 425 0.59 27.49 8.67
C CYS A 425 0.34 28.44 9.84
N SER A 426 1.36 29.21 10.21
CA SER A 426 1.32 30.16 11.33
C SER A 426 0.30 31.30 11.19
N SER A 427 -0.38 31.37 10.04
CA SER A 427 -1.37 32.40 9.69
C SER A 427 -2.61 31.79 9.04
N CYS A 428 -2.94 30.53 9.35
CA CYS A 428 -4.19 29.92 8.92
C CYS A 428 -5.36 30.60 9.66
N PRO A 429 -6.33 31.22 8.96
CA PRO A 429 -7.45 31.85 9.62
C PRO A 429 -8.41 30.80 10.19
N ASP A 430 -8.97 31.08 11.37
CA ASP A 430 -10.00 30.25 11.99
C ASP A 430 -11.36 30.46 11.30
N PRO A 431 -12.22 29.41 11.23
CA PRO A 431 -13.57 29.55 10.71
C PRO A 431 -14.45 30.34 11.69
N GLU A 432 -14.97 31.49 11.26
CA GLU A 432 -15.81 32.37 12.09
C GLU A 432 -17.31 32.11 11.87
N THR A 433 -17.70 31.83 10.63
CA THR A 433 -19.11 31.69 10.23
C THR A 433 -19.54 30.24 10.10
N GLU A 434 -20.86 29.96 10.16
CA GLU A 434 -21.38 28.60 9.90
C GLU A 434 -21.00 28.08 8.51
N THR A 435 -20.96 28.96 7.51
CA THR A 435 -20.49 28.62 6.16
C THR A 435 -19.00 28.25 6.16
N ASP A 436 -18.16 28.98 6.90
CA ASP A 436 -16.74 28.63 7.05
C ASP A 436 -16.57 27.29 7.78
N MET A 437 -17.37 27.01 8.80
CA MET A 437 -17.32 25.74 9.53
C MET A 437 -17.71 24.55 8.64
N ALA A 438 -18.75 24.69 7.82
CA ALA A 438 -19.16 23.67 6.86
C ALA A 438 -18.06 23.45 5.80
N MET A 439 -17.44 24.53 5.31
CA MET A 439 -16.33 24.45 4.36
C MET A 439 -15.08 23.84 4.97
N GLU A 440 -14.76 24.12 6.24
CA GLU A 440 -13.64 23.48 6.94
C GLU A 440 -13.91 21.99 7.16
N ALA A 441 -15.15 21.60 7.45
CA ALA A 441 -15.53 20.19 7.54
C ALA A 441 -15.37 19.45 6.20
N GLU A 442 -15.60 20.12 5.06
CA GLU A 442 -15.30 19.55 3.74
C GLU A 442 -13.80 19.56 3.43
N ASN A 443 -13.12 20.69 3.66
CA ASN A 443 -11.70 20.89 3.39
C ASN A 443 -10.82 19.93 4.21
N SER A 444 -11.14 19.71 5.48
CA SER A 444 -10.40 18.81 6.38
C SER A 444 -10.38 17.35 5.91
N ARG A 445 -11.25 16.97 4.95
CA ARG A 445 -11.20 15.66 4.28
C ARG A 445 -10.07 15.56 3.25
N ARG A 446 -9.60 16.69 2.71
CA ARG A 446 -8.66 16.75 1.57
C ARG A 446 -7.38 17.53 1.86
N TYR A 447 -7.44 18.50 2.75
CA TYR A 447 -6.38 19.44 3.07
C TYR A 447 -5.93 19.27 4.52
N VAL A 448 -4.68 19.62 4.79
CA VAL A 448 -4.04 19.49 6.09
C VAL A 448 -4.09 20.81 6.85
N SER A 449 -4.30 20.74 8.16
CA SER A 449 -4.23 21.88 9.07
C SER A 449 -3.67 21.47 10.45
N GLY A 450 -3.11 22.43 11.18
CA GLY A 450 -2.63 22.30 12.57
C GLY A 450 -1.49 21.29 12.81
N ALA A 451 -1.29 20.90 14.08
CA ALA A 451 -0.26 19.94 14.50
C ALA A 451 -0.46 18.53 13.92
N VAL A 452 0.63 17.75 13.80
CA VAL A 452 0.54 16.32 13.49
C VAL A 452 -0.09 15.58 14.67
N ARG A 453 -1.12 14.78 14.40
CA ARG A 453 -1.82 13.97 15.41
C ARG A 453 -2.02 12.56 14.87
N PHE A 454 -1.87 11.58 15.75
CA PHE A 454 -2.23 10.21 15.43
C PHE A 454 -3.74 10.04 15.40
N LEU A 455 -4.23 9.29 14.40
CA LEU A 455 -5.64 8.98 14.25
C LEU A 455 -5.97 7.71 15.04
N LYS A 456 -6.62 7.86 16.20
CA LYS A 456 -7.27 6.75 16.91
C LYS A 456 -8.63 6.51 16.28
N VAL A 457 -8.89 5.30 15.80
CA VAL A 457 -10.20 4.94 15.26
C VAL A 457 -11.02 4.40 16.40
N GLN A 458 -12.06 5.14 16.81
CA GLN A 458 -13.00 4.63 17.81
C GLN A 458 -14.09 3.75 17.17
N HIS A 459 -14.56 4.02 15.95
CA HIS A 459 -15.50 3.13 15.23
C HIS A 459 -15.36 3.27 13.71
N TRP A 460 -15.80 2.25 12.94
CA TRP A 460 -15.90 2.33 11.48
C TRP A 460 -17.07 3.26 11.12
N SER A 461 -16.76 4.53 10.90
CA SER A 461 -17.62 5.44 10.14
C SER A 461 -16.90 5.82 8.84
N PRO A 462 -17.61 5.98 7.72
CA PRO A 462 -17.02 6.60 6.53
C PRO A 462 -16.57 8.00 6.93
N ILE A 463 -15.27 8.20 7.10
CA ILE A 463 -14.54 9.41 7.53
C ILE A 463 -15.48 10.61 7.78
N ILE A 464 -16.03 10.68 9.00
CA ILE A 464 -16.51 11.92 9.59
C ILE A 464 -15.47 12.23 10.66
N ILE A 465 -14.61 13.21 10.38
CA ILE A 465 -13.71 13.78 11.39
C ILE A 465 -14.57 14.72 12.23
N THR A 466 -15.30 14.19 13.20
CA THR A 466 -15.93 15.00 14.25
C THR A 466 -14.90 15.24 15.34
N ARG A 467 -14.53 16.52 15.50
CA ARG A 467 -13.71 17.01 16.61
C ARG A 467 -14.49 16.80 17.91
N ILE A 468 -14.07 15.87 18.77
CA ILE A 468 -14.48 15.90 20.18
C ILE A 468 -13.75 17.10 20.80
N ARG A 469 -14.48 18.20 21.03
CA ARG A 469 -14.02 19.30 21.87
C ARG A 469 -14.02 18.83 23.32
N GLY A 470 -12.98 19.20 24.05
CA GLY A 470 -12.82 18.86 25.45
C GLY A 470 -13.99 19.36 26.30
N LEU A 471 -14.45 18.49 27.18
CA LEU A 471 -14.96 18.87 28.48
C LEU A 471 -13.90 18.44 29.49
N TRP A 472 -13.71 19.33 30.47
CA TRP A 472 -12.65 19.39 31.46
C TRP A 472 -12.44 18.10 32.26
#